data_AF-A0A9Q1LGC0-F1
#
_entry.id   AF-A0A9Q1LGC0-F1
#
_cell.length_a   1.000
_cell.length_b   1.000
_cell.length_c   1.000
_cell.angle_alpha   90.00
_cell.angle_beta   90.00
_cell.angle_gamma   90.00
#
_symmetry.space_group_name_H-M   'P 1'
#
loop_
_entity.id
_entity.type
_entity.pdbx_description
1 polymer ?
#
loop_
_entity_poly.entity_id
_entity_poly.type
_entity_poly.pdbx_seq_one_letter_code
_entity_poly.pdbx_strand_id
1 'polypeptide(L)'
;MVAFVAQKVVEVNALAKALSGAKDEAFFSANAAAQASRKSSPRVTNETGQKATVELGRVRREYKAKKISEEEYVKSIKEEIKKVVDLQEELDIDVLVHGEPERNDMVEYFGEQLSGFAFTANGWVQSYGSRCVKPPIIYGDVSRPNPMTARPKTAA
;
A
#
# COMPACT_ATOMS: atom_id res chain seq x y z
N MET A 1 -23.24 0.80 2.41
CA MET A 1 -23.36 2.27 2.60
C MET A 1 -22.10 2.75 3.31
N VAL A 2 -21.33 3.69 2.75
CA VAL A 2 -20.03 4.14 3.31
C VAL A 2 -20.12 5.64 3.61
N ALA A 3 -19.59 6.07 4.76
CA ALA A 3 -19.48 7.47 5.15
C ALA A 3 -18.03 7.79 5.57
N PHE A 4 -17.37 8.71 4.86
CA PHE A 4 -16.02 9.19 5.17
C PHE A 4 -16.10 10.46 6.03
N VAL A 5 -14.95 11.07 6.36
CA VAL A 5 -14.85 12.22 7.29
C VAL A 5 -15.84 13.34 6.96
N ALA A 6 -15.98 13.72 5.68
CA ALA A 6 -16.92 14.75 5.28
C ALA A 6 -18.39 14.39 5.60
N GLN A 7 -18.81 13.16 5.29
CA GLN A 7 -20.14 12.66 5.66
C GLN A 7 -20.30 12.55 7.17
N LYS A 8 -19.25 12.12 7.89
CA LYS A 8 -19.25 12.06 9.36
C LYS A 8 -19.33 13.43 10.01
N VAL A 9 -18.73 14.48 9.44
CA VAL A 9 -18.90 15.86 9.93
C VAL A 9 -20.34 16.32 9.74
N VAL A 10 -21.00 15.98 8.64
CA VAL A 10 -22.42 16.28 8.44
C VAL A 10 -23.29 15.52 9.44
N GLU A 11 -23.03 14.23 9.67
CA GLU A 11 -23.71 13.43 10.69
C GLU A 11 -23.50 13.98 12.10
N VAL A 12 -22.25 14.31 12.47
CA VAL A 12 -21.91 14.90 13.77
C VAL A 12 -22.52 16.30 13.91
N ASN A 13 -22.57 17.11 12.86
CA ASN A 13 -23.26 18.41 12.92
C ASN A 13 -24.77 18.24 13.08
N ALA A 14 -25.37 17.23 12.45
CA ALA A 14 -26.78 16.91 12.66
C ALA A 14 -27.04 16.43 14.11
N LEU A 15 -26.15 15.57 14.64
CA LEU A 15 -26.20 15.07 16.01
C LEU A 15 -25.85 16.13 17.07
N ALA A 16 -24.87 17.00 16.82
CA ALA A 16 -24.43 18.06 17.73
C ALA A 16 -25.43 19.21 17.75
N LYS A 17 -26.07 19.53 16.62
CA LYS A 17 -27.29 20.37 16.62
C LYS A 17 -28.41 19.73 17.44
N ALA A 18 -28.42 18.40 17.55
CA ALA A 18 -29.35 17.69 18.42
C ALA A 18 -28.87 17.55 19.88
N LEU A 19 -27.62 17.89 20.25
CA LEU A 19 -27.05 17.56 21.57
C LEU A 19 -26.12 18.58 22.28
N SER A 20 -25.63 19.64 21.64
CA SER A 20 -24.77 20.74 22.19
C SER A 20 -24.04 20.51 23.55
N GLY A 21 -22.70 20.52 23.70
CA GLY A 21 -21.59 20.82 22.80
C GLY A 21 -20.21 20.82 23.52
N ALA A 22 -19.13 20.77 22.71
CA ALA A 22 -17.71 21.17 22.91
C ALA A 22 -16.68 20.11 22.43
N LYS A 23 -15.62 20.55 21.72
CA LYS A 23 -14.49 19.72 21.22
C LYS A 23 -13.17 20.49 21.29
N ASP A 24 -12.06 19.76 21.45
CA ASP A 24 -10.72 20.28 21.82
C ASP A 24 -9.68 20.12 20.68
N GLU A 25 -8.85 21.14 20.46
CA GLU A 25 -7.95 21.33 19.31
C GLU A 25 -6.45 21.05 19.63
N ALA A 26 -6.08 20.83 20.88
CA ALA A 26 -4.68 20.67 21.30
C ALA A 26 -3.97 19.39 20.77
N PHE A 27 -4.72 18.41 20.27
CA PHE A 27 -4.19 17.09 19.88
C PHE A 27 -3.40 17.08 18.55
N PHE A 28 -3.58 18.09 17.69
CA PHE A 28 -3.06 18.04 16.30
C PHE A 28 -1.65 18.63 16.12
N SER A 29 -1.15 19.46 17.04
CA SER A 29 0.13 20.18 16.88
C SER A 29 1.36 19.30 17.17
N ALA A 30 1.26 18.37 18.12
CA ALA A 30 2.37 17.49 18.52
C ALA A 30 2.79 16.51 17.40
N ASN A 31 1.85 16.14 16.53
CA ASN A 31 2.10 15.15 15.48
C ASN A 31 2.90 15.73 14.29
N ALA A 32 2.89 17.05 14.08
CA ALA A 32 3.62 17.71 13.00
C ALA A 32 5.13 17.78 13.25
N ALA A 33 5.54 18.04 14.50
CA ALA A 33 6.95 18.16 14.88
C ALA A 33 7.72 16.82 14.76
N ALA A 34 7.06 15.70 15.09
CA ALA A 34 7.65 14.37 14.99
C ALA A 34 7.91 13.90 13.54
N GLN A 35 7.25 14.50 12.54
CA GLN A 35 7.43 14.11 11.12
C GLN A 35 8.66 14.78 10.50
N ALA A 36 8.96 16.02 10.91
CA ALA A 36 10.06 16.79 10.36
C ALA A 36 11.41 16.12 10.63
N SER A 37 11.58 15.49 11.80
CA SER A 37 12.83 14.84 12.21
C SER A 37 13.13 13.52 11.50
N ARG A 38 12.12 12.85 10.93
CA ARG A 38 12.29 11.53 10.27
C ARG A 38 12.68 11.61 8.80
N LYS A 39 12.52 12.78 8.15
CA LYS A 39 12.79 12.96 6.72
C LYS A 39 14.27 12.85 6.32
N SER A 40 15.21 12.99 7.25
CA SER A 40 16.66 13.04 6.99
C SER A 40 17.44 11.82 7.47
N SER A 41 16.77 10.72 7.84
CA SER A 41 17.46 9.56 8.41
C SER A 41 18.30 8.79 7.37
N PRO A 42 19.62 8.56 7.61
CA PRO A 42 20.50 7.81 6.71
C PRO A 42 20.05 6.37 6.43
N ARG A 43 19.25 5.78 7.33
CA ARG A 43 18.67 4.43 7.17
C ARG A 43 17.53 4.39 6.15
N VAL A 44 16.90 5.54 5.88
CA VAL A 44 15.80 5.70 4.91
C VAL A 44 16.30 6.27 3.57
N THR A 45 17.47 6.91 3.57
CA THR A 45 18.03 7.64 2.41
C THR A 45 19.21 6.95 1.71
N ASN A 46 19.28 5.61 1.72
CA ASN A 46 20.31 4.90 0.96
C ASN A 46 20.01 4.96 -0.56
N GLU A 47 20.92 5.55 -1.33
CA GLU A 47 20.77 5.80 -2.78
C GLU A 47 20.56 4.53 -3.60
N THR A 48 21.25 3.44 -3.26
CA THR A 48 21.18 2.17 -4.02
C THR A 48 19.79 1.54 -3.88
N GLY A 49 19.24 1.53 -2.66
CA GLY A 49 17.89 1.02 -2.40
C GLY A 49 16.79 1.89 -3.02
N GLN A 50 16.99 3.22 -3.05
CA GLN A 50 16.05 4.14 -3.69
C GLN A 50 15.95 3.92 -5.20
N LYS A 51 17.08 3.75 -5.90
CA LYS A 51 17.09 3.50 -7.35
C LYS A 51 16.37 2.20 -7.72
N ALA A 52 16.64 1.10 -6.99
CA ALA A 52 15.96 -0.17 -7.20
C ALA A 52 14.44 -0.06 -6.97
N THR A 53 14.02 0.68 -5.94
CA THR A 53 12.60 0.93 -5.64
C THR A 53 11.92 1.76 -6.74
N VAL A 54 12.63 2.70 -7.35
CA VAL A 54 12.10 3.56 -8.43
C VAL A 54 11.83 2.77 -9.71
N GLU A 55 12.77 1.94 -10.16
CA GLU A 55 12.59 1.13 -11.38
C GLU A 55 11.45 0.12 -11.22
N LEU A 56 11.39 -0.54 -10.07
CA LEU A 56 10.36 -1.52 -9.77
C LEU A 56 8.97 -0.86 -9.64
N GLY A 57 8.93 0.36 -9.07
CA GLY A 57 7.75 1.21 -9.07
C GLY A 57 7.32 1.66 -10.47
N ARG A 58 8.26 1.91 -11.39
CA ARG A 58 7.99 2.29 -12.78
C ARG A 58 7.29 1.16 -13.54
N VAL A 59 7.86 -0.04 -13.51
CA VAL A 59 7.32 -1.24 -14.18
C VAL A 59 5.90 -1.55 -13.69
N ARG A 60 5.67 -1.55 -12.38
CA ARG A 60 4.33 -1.76 -11.79
C ARG A 60 3.33 -0.70 -12.26
N ARG A 61 3.76 0.57 -12.33
CA ARG A 61 2.90 1.68 -12.77
C ARG A 61 2.55 1.56 -14.25
N GLU A 62 3.50 1.20 -15.09
CA GLU A 62 3.29 0.98 -16.52
C GLU A 62 2.34 -0.19 -16.78
N TYR A 63 2.45 -1.28 -16.02
CA TYR A 63 1.51 -2.40 -16.09
C TYR A 63 0.10 -1.99 -15.66
N LYS A 64 -0.05 -1.29 -14.53
CA LYS A 64 -1.34 -0.77 -14.06
C LYS A 64 -1.96 0.24 -15.05
N ALA A 65 -1.12 0.96 -15.79
CA ALA A 65 -1.54 1.86 -16.86
C ALA A 65 -1.77 1.17 -18.21
N LYS A 66 -1.67 -0.17 -18.29
CA LYS A 66 -1.81 -0.99 -19.51
C LYS A 66 -0.84 -0.59 -20.63
N LYS A 67 0.33 -0.05 -20.28
CA LYS A 67 1.37 0.38 -21.24
C LYS A 67 2.33 -0.73 -21.65
N ILE A 68 2.48 -1.75 -20.79
CA ILE A 68 3.28 -2.96 -21.05
C ILE A 68 2.36 -4.17 -20.98
N SER A 69 2.74 -5.22 -21.72
CA SER A 69 1.95 -6.45 -21.74
C SER A 69 2.10 -7.23 -20.42
N GLU A 70 1.20 -8.18 -20.20
CA GLU A 70 1.31 -9.07 -19.04
C GLU A 70 2.57 -9.96 -19.12
N GLU A 71 2.92 -10.42 -20.31
CA GLU A 71 4.11 -11.23 -20.55
C GLU A 71 5.39 -10.42 -20.23
N GLU A 72 5.44 -9.16 -20.64
CA GLU A 72 6.53 -8.24 -20.33
C GLU A 72 6.63 -7.97 -18.82
N TYR A 73 5.49 -7.75 -18.17
CA TYR A 73 5.43 -7.59 -16.71
C TYR A 73 5.94 -8.85 -15.99
N VAL A 74 5.39 -10.02 -16.30
CA VAL A 74 5.80 -11.29 -15.68
C VAL A 74 7.29 -11.58 -15.91
N LYS A 75 7.81 -11.28 -17.10
CA LYS A 75 9.24 -11.42 -17.41
C LYS A 75 10.09 -10.52 -16.50
N SER A 76 9.75 -9.24 -16.40
CA SER A 76 10.49 -8.29 -15.55
C SER A 76 10.50 -8.70 -14.07
N ILE A 77 9.36 -9.19 -13.55
CA ILE A 77 9.24 -9.68 -12.18
C ILE A 77 10.14 -10.91 -11.95
N LYS A 78 10.16 -11.86 -12.90
CA LYS A 78 11.04 -13.03 -12.81
C LYS A 78 12.52 -12.67 -12.83
N GLU A 79 12.92 -11.68 -13.63
CA GLU A 79 14.30 -11.18 -13.68
C GLU A 79 14.71 -10.56 -12.34
N GLU A 80 13.82 -9.80 -11.69
CA GLU A 80 14.10 -9.24 -10.35
C GLU A 80 14.18 -10.34 -9.27
N ILE A 81 13.28 -11.33 -9.29
CA ILE A 81 13.37 -12.48 -8.36
C ILE A 81 14.71 -13.18 -8.54
N LYS A 82 15.16 -13.41 -9.78
CA LYS A 82 16.45 -14.06 -10.06
C LYS A 82 17.61 -13.27 -9.44
N LYS A 83 17.66 -11.95 -9.63
CA LYS A 83 18.73 -11.12 -9.05
C LYS A 83 18.76 -11.19 -7.53
N VAL A 84 17.59 -11.19 -6.90
CA VAL A 84 17.45 -11.28 -5.44
C VAL A 84 17.90 -12.65 -4.93
N VAL A 85 17.55 -13.73 -5.64
CA VAL A 85 18.00 -15.09 -5.33
C VAL A 85 19.52 -15.22 -5.50
N ASP A 86 20.07 -14.81 -6.64
CA ASP A 86 21.51 -14.84 -6.93
C ASP A 86 22.31 -14.09 -5.84
N LEU A 87 21.83 -12.92 -5.40
CA LEU A 87 22.45 -12.14 -4.33
C LEU A 87 22.40 -12.85 -2.97
N GLN A 88 21.29 -13.53 -2.65
CA GLN A 88 21.18 -14.25 -1.40
C GLN A 88 22.09 -15.49 -1.37
N GLU A 89 22.25 -16.16 -2.51
CA GLU A 89 23.20 -17.27 -2.66
C GLU A 89 24.66 -16.79 -2.52
N GLU A 90 25.02 -15.65 -3.10
CA GLU A 90 26.35 -15.03 -2.90
C GLU A 90 26.60 -14.67 -1.42
N LEU A 91 25.55 -14.28 -0.71
CA LEU A 91 25.59 -13.94 0.72
C LEU A 91 25.49 -15.16 1.65
N ASP A 92 25.46 -16.38 1.11
CA ASP A 92 25.39 -17.65 1.85
C ASP A 92 24.17 -17.72 2.80
N ILE A 93 23.01 -17.30 2.31
CA ILE A 93 21.75 -17.33 3.07
C ILE A 93 21.08 -18.70 2.94
N ASP A 94 20.79 -19.35 4.07
CA ASP A 94 20.23 -20.71 4.10
C ASP A 94 18.78 -20.82 3.57
N VAL A 95 17.97 -19.76 3.75
CA VAL A 95 16.56 -19.74 3.39
C VAL A 95 16.26 -18.53 2.53
N LEU A 96 16.03 -18.78 1.25
CA LEU A 96 15.86 -17.74 0.24
C LEU A 96 14.43 -17.18 0.23
N VAL A 97 14.31 -15.88 0.01
CA VAL A 97 13.05 -15.20 -0.23
C VAL A 97 13.03 -14.59 -1.63
N HIS A 98 11.85 -14.53 -2.26
CA HIS A 98 11.73 -13.99 -3.62
C HIS A 98 11.73 -12.44 -3.68
N GLY A 99 11.73 -11.75 -2.54
CA GLY A 99 11.82 -10.29 -2.44
C GLY A 99 10.54 -9.51 -2.72
N GLU A 100 9.43 -10.20 -3.01
CA GLU A 100 8.11 -9.61 -3.30
C GLU A 100 8.07 -8.46 -4.34
N PRO A 101 8.79 -8.56 -5.48
CA PRO A 101 8.85 -7.52 -6.49
C PRO A 101 7.51 -7.26 -7.18
N GLU A 102 6.50 -8.11 -6.99
CA GLU A 102 5.14 -7.92 -7.49
C GLU A 102 4.22 -7.13 -6.55
N ARG A 103 4.56 -7.01 -5.25
CA ARG A 103 3.64 -6.46 -4.22
C ARG A 103 4.02 -5.05 -3.78
N ASN A 104 3.05 -4.13 -3.87
CA ASN A 104 3.24 -2.74 -3.42
C ASN A 104 2.79 -2.52 -1.98
N ASP A 105 1.63 -3.07 -1.63
CA ASP A 105 1.11 -3.10 -0.27
C ASP A 105 0.56 -4.51 -0.02
N MET A 106 0.90 -5.09 1.12
CA MET A 106 0.55 -6.47 1.46
C MET A 106 -0.96 -6.66 1.49
N VAL A 107 -1.69 -5.72 2.10
CA VAL A 107 -3.13 -5.85 2.29
C VAL A 107 -3.87 -5.56 0.99
N GLU A 108 -3.43 -4.57 0.23
CA GLU A 108 -3.98 -4.28 -1.10
C GLU A 108 -3.81 -5.47 -2.05
N TYR A 109 -2.62 -6.07 -2.07
CA TYR A 109 -2.32 -7.20 -2.96
C TYR A 109 -3.26 -8.40 -2.75
N PHE A 110 -3.52 -8.77 -1.49
CA PHE A 110 -4.42 -9.88 -1.18
C PHE A 110 -5.89 -9.48 -1.32
N GLY A 111 -6.29 -8.33 -0.79
CA GLY A 111 -7.69 -7.94 -0.81
C GLY A 111 -8.22 -7.75 -2.23
N GLU A 112 -7.40 -7.32 -3.20
CA GLU A 112 -7.82 -7.21 -4.60
C GLU A 112 -8.16 -8.58 -5.25
N GLN A 113 -7.71 -9.68 -4.66
CA GLN A 113 -7.93 -11.05 -5.14
C GLN A 113 -8.99 -11.79 -4.33
N LEU A 114 -9.55 -11.16 -3.28
CA LEU A 114 -10.57 -11.71 -2.41
C LEU A 114 -11.94 -11.10 -2.72
N SER A 115 -12.98 -11.94 -2.67
CA SER A 115 -14.36 -11.46 -2.68
C SER A 115 -14.71 -10.81 -1.33
N GLY A 116 -15.68 -9.89 -1.31
CA GLY A 116 -16.09 -9.17 -0.10
C GLY A 116 -15.21 -7.96 0.26
N PHE A 117 -14.15 -7.71 -0.51
CA PHE A 117 -13.27 -6.53 -0.38
C PHE A 117 -13.57 -5.48 -1.44
N ALA A 118 -13.49 -4.21 -1.06
CA ALA A 118 -13.55 -3.07 -1.95
C ALA A 118 -12.40 -2.10 -1.66
N PHE A 119 -11.87 -1.49 -2.72
CA PHE A 119 -10.81 -0.48 -2.63
C PHE A 119 -11.32 0.85 -3.15
N THR A 120 -11.01 1.91 -2.42
CA THR A 120 -11.37 3.27 -2.81
C THR A 120 -10.29 3.84 -3.74
N ALA A 121 -10.64 4.76 -4.64
CA ALA A 121 -9.62 5.47 -5.41
C ALA A 121 -8.85 6.50 -4.55
N ASN A 122 -9.58 7.21 -3.68
CA ASN A 122 -9.09 8.38 -2.96
C ASN A 122 -9.35 8.34 -1.43
N GLY A 123 -9.70 7.18 -0.86
CA GLY A 123 -9.98 7.03 0.57
C GLY A 123 -8.71 6.95 1.41
N TRP A 124 -7.85 7.95 1.29
CA TRP A 124 -6.59 8.04 2.05
C TRP A 124 -6.87 8.38 3.51
N VAL A 125 -6.23 7.64 4.41
CA VAL A 125 -6.26 7.88 5.85
C VAL A 125 -4.82 8.10 6.32
N GLN A 126 -4.58 9.20 7.03
CA GLN A 126 -3.27 9.47 7.62
C GLN A 126 -2.95 8.37 8.64
N SER A 127 -1.80 7.71 8.49
CA SER A 127 -1.35 6.66 9.40
C SER A 127 -0.33 7.20 10.39
N TYR A 128 0.79 7.70 9.88
CA TYR A 128 1.82 8.32 10.70
C TYR A 128 2.59 9.31 9.84
N GLY A 129 2.94 10.47 10.41
CA GLY A 129 3.71 11.39 9.61
C GLY A 129 2.87 11.98 8.45
N SER A 130 3.54 12.24 7.34
CA SER A 130 2.89 12.56 6.07
C SER A 130 2.52 11.29 5.30
N ARG A 131 2.61 10.11 5.93
CA ARG A 131 2.30 8.82 5.31
C ARG A 131 0.82 8.53 5.48
N CYS A 132 0.16 8.35 4.34
CA CYS A 132 -1.22 7.91 4.27
C CYS A 132 -1.27 6.45 3.83
N VAL A 133 -2.28 5.75 4.31
CA VAL A 133 -2.65 4.40 3.85
C VAL A 133 -4.02 4.47 3.19
N LYS A 134 -4.30 3.52 2.32
CA LYS A 134 -5.60 3.36 1.69
C LYS A 134 -6.19 2.04 2.18
N PRO A 135 -6.93 2.06 3.30
CA PRO A 135 -7.45 0.83 3.87
C PRO A 135 -8.48 0.19 2.92
N PRO A 136 -8.46 -1.14 2.76
CA PRO A 136 -9.56 -1.85 2.13
C PRO A 136 -10.83 -1.74 2.98
N ILE A 137 -11.98 -1.92 2.33
CA ILE A 137 -13.28 -1.98 2.96
C ILE A 137 -13.82 -3.40 2.78
N ILE A 138 -14.05 -4.11 3.88
CA ILE A 138 -14.80 -5.37 3.86
C ILE A 138 -16.28 -5.01 3.89
N TYR A 139 -17.02 -5.36 2.83
CA TYR A 139 -18.45 -5.02 2.69
C TYR A 139 -19.38 -6.24 2.74
N GLY A 140 -18.83 -7.45 2.73
CA GLY A 140 -19.57 -8.70 2.75
C GLY A 140 -18.67 -9.88 3.12
N ASP A 141 -19.20 -11.09 2.97
CA ASP A 141 -18.48 -12.32 3.30
C ASP A 141 -17.21 -12.47 2.45
N VAL A 142 -16.13 -12.87 3.11
CA VAL A 142 -14.82 -12.98 2.49
C VAL A 142 -14.60 -14.40 2.01
N SER A 143 -14.31 -14.55 0.72
CA SER A 143 -13.94 -15.84 0.13
C SER A 143 -12.77 -15.71 -0.84
N ARG A 144 -11.98 -16.78 -0.97
CA ARG A 144 -10.83 -16.85 -1.88
C ARG A 144 -11.20 -17.66 -3.13
N PRO A 145 -11.54 -17.00 -4.26
CA PRO A 145 -11.95 -17.71 -5.47
C PRO A 145 -10.79 -18.40 -6.19
N ASN A 146 -9.58 -17.83 -6.15
CA ASN A 146 -8.40 -18.31 -6.88
C ASN A 146 -7.13 -18.34 -6.00
N PRO A 147 -6.10 -19.14 -6.35
CA PRO A 147 -4.78 -19.06 -5.72
C PRO A 147 -4.15 -17.66 -5.90
N MET A 148 -3.60 -17.08 -4.82
CA MET A 148 -3.20 -15.67 -4.80
C MET A 148 -1.71 -15.39 -5.00
N THR A 149 -0.84 -16.37 -4.72
CA THR A 149 0.63 -16.20 -4.72
C THR A 149 1.35 -17.27 -5.53
N ALA A 150 0.61 -18.22 -6.13
CA ALA A 150 1.20 -19.30 -6.91
C ALA A 150 1.84 -18.81 -8.23
N ARG A 151 1.37 -17.65 -8.74
CA ARG A 151 1.93 -16.94 -9.90
C ARG A 151 1.82 -15.43 -9.68
N PRO A 152 2.65 -14.60 -10.33
CA PRO A 152 2.48 -13.15 -10.32
C PRO A 152 1.06 -12.76 -10.74
N LYS A 153 0.55 -11.68 -10.16
CA LYS A 153 -0.80 -11.19 -10.45
C LYS A 153 -0.93 -10.90 -11.96
N THR A 154 -1.85 -11.59 -12.60
CA THR A 154 -2.28 -11.37 -13.98
C THR A 154 -3.44 -10.37 -13.97
N ALA A 155 -3.59 -9.56 -15.01
CA ALA A 155 -4.64 -8.55 -15.06
C ALA A 155 -5.96 -9.27 -15.34
N ALA A 156 -6.99 -8.94 -14.55
CA ALA A 156 -8.38 -9.27 -14.86
C ALA A 156 -9.00 -8.16 -15.72
#